data_AF-A0A2S6Q6M2-F1
#
_entry.id   AF-A0A2S6Q6M2-F1
#
_cell.length_a   1.000
_cell.length_b   1.000
_cell.length_c   1.000
_cell.angle_alpha   90.00
_cell.angle_beta   90.00
_cell.angle_gamma   90.00
#
_symmetry.space_group_name_H-M   'P 1'
#
loop_
_entity.id
_entity.type
_entity.pdbx_description
1 polymer ?
#
loop_
_entity_poly.entity_id
_entity_poly.type
_entity_poly.pdbx_seq_one_letter_code
_entity_poly.pdbx_strand_id
1 'polypeptide(L)'
;MIYVKKGAMFGLDARIALAIFGALSVISGAALYSAIQESKLVSIVTEMQELHKSYIAYSLDVGSMDTYSNTFLLIERLVDNSNNAAGWSGPYTSLGNYNDHREIYLINSKFGRYAMRLAKDTAFGAANSLEACDDTDPCYVWVQILTPDAATGNQLDIHIDGTADTNAGNLRIRNGGVYYKVGLKI
;
A
#
# COMPACT_ATOMS: atom_id res chain seq x y z
N MET A 1 -75.90 -9.92 -6.30
CA MET A 1 -74.76 -10.55 -5.59
C MET A 1 -73.49 -10.18 -6.35
N ILE A 2 -72.67 -9.30 -5.80
CA ILE A 2 -71.47 -8.77 -6.49
C ILE A 2 -70.27 -9.64 -6.11
N TYR A 3 -69.71 -10.36 -7.08
CA TYR A 3 -68.48 -11.14 -6.92
C TYR A 3 -67.26 -10.21 -6.97
N VAL A 4 -66.66 -9.92 -5.82
CA VAL A 4 -65.37 -9.19 -5.75
C VAL A 4 -64.24 -10.19 -5.99
N LYS A 5 -63.58 -10.13 -7.14
CA LYS A 5 -62.39 -10.96 -7.44
C LYS A 5 -61.17 -10.47 -6.64
N LYS A 6 -60.97 -10.98 -5.42
CA LYS A 6 -59.82 -10.64 -4.53
C LYS A 6 -58.50 -11.36 -4.86
N GLY A 7 -58.31 -11.89 -6.07
CA GLY A 7 -57.22 -12.84 -6.35
C GLY A 7 -56.03 -12.36 -7.20
N ALA A 8 -56.05 -11.14 -7.78
CA ALA A 8 -55.08 -10.77 -8.82
C ALA A 8 -53.97 -9.79 -8.38
N MET A 9 -54.00 -9.31 -7.12
CA MET A 9 -53.10 -8.24 -6.67
C MET A 9 -51.74 -8.76 -6.13
N PHE A 10 -51.63 -10.05 -5.81
CA PHE A 10 -50.39 -10.68 -5.34
C PHE A 10 -49.44 -11.12 -6.46
N GLY A 11 -49.85 -11.10 -7.74
CA GLY A 11 -49.01 -11.54 -8.86
C GLY A 11 -48.30 -10.41 -9.61
N LEU A 12 -48.96 -9.26 -9.74
CA LEU A 12 -48.38 -8.08 -10.41
C LEU A 12 -47.37 -7.37 -9.50
N ASP A 13 -47.73 -7.17 -8.23
CA ASP A 13 -46.87 -6.51 -7.24
C ASP A 13 -45.65 -7.37 -6.88
N ALA A 14 -45.80 -8.70 -6.80
CA ALA A 14 -44.67 -9.60 -6.53
C ALA A 14 -43.58 -9.57 -7.62
N ARG A 15 -43.95 -9.35 -8.89
CA ARG A 15 -42.97 -9.21 -9.98
C ARG A 15 -42.25 -7.86 -9.94
N ILE A 16 -42.99 -6.79 -9.62
CA ILE A 16 -42.42 -5.46 -9.46
C ILE A 16 -41.50 -5.43 -8.23
N ALA A 17 -41.93 -6.01 -7.11
CA ALA A 17 -41.12 -6.17 -5.91
C ALA A 17 -39.85 -6.98 -6.18
N LEU A 18 -39.96 -8.13 -6.88
CA LEU A 18 -38.79 -8.92 -7.28
C LEU A 18 -37.84 -8.12 -8.18
N ALA A 19 -38.37 -7.31 -9.11
CA ALA A 19 -37.55 -6.45 -9.96
C ALA A 19 -36.83 -5.36 -9.15
N ILE A 20 -37.50 -4.76 -8.15
CA ILE A 20 -36.91 -3.76 -7.26
C ILE A 20 -35.83 -4.39 -6.37
N PHE A 21 -36.11 -5.54 -5.72
CA PHE A 21 -35.11 -6.25 -4.93
C PHE A 21 -33.94 -6.74 -5.79
N GLY A 22 -34.22 -7.19 -7.02
CA GLY A 22 -33.22 -7.52 -8.02
C GLY A 22 -32.31 -6.33 -8.33
N ALA A 23 -32.89 -5.19 -8.70
CA ALA A 23 -32.12 -3.97 -8.98
C ALA A 23 -31.32 -3.47 -7.77
N LEU A 24 -31.92 -3.44 -6.58
CA LEU A 24 -31.26 -3.01 -5.35
C LEU A 24 -30.12 -3.95 -4.94
N SER A 25 -30.28 -5.27 -5.15
CA SER A 25 -29.21 -6.24 -4.86
C SER A 25 -28.00 -6.07 -5.78
N VAL A 26 -28.21 -5.78 -7.07
CA VAL A 26 -27.11 -5.50 -8.02
C VAL A 26 -26.38 -4.22 -7.65
N ILE A 27 -27.11 -3.15 -7.34
CA ILE A 27 -26.52 -1.87 -6.92
C ILE A 27 -25.72 -2.06 -5.63
N SER A 28 -26.30 -2.75 -4.63
CA SER A 28 -25.64 -3.01 -3.36
C SER A 28 -24.40 -3.89 -3.52
N GLY A 29 -24.45 -4.88 -4.42
CA GLY A 29 -23.30 -5.74 -4.73
C GLY A 29 -22.14 -4.99 -5.36
N ALA A 30 -22.42 -4.12 -6.34
CA ALA A 30 -21.39 -3.28 -6.95
C ALA A 30 -20.77 -2.30 -5.95
N ALA A 31 -21.60 -1.64 -5.13
CA ALA A 31 -21.12 -0.73 -4.09
C ALA A 31 -20.28 -1.45 -3.02
N LEU A 32 -20.72 -2.63 -2.57
CA LEU A 32 -19.98 -3.44 -1.60
C LEU A 32 -18.63 -3.87 -2.16
N TYR A 33 -18.59 -4.31 -3.42
CA TYR A 33 -17.34 -4.68 -4.08
C TYR A 33 -16.37 -3.50 -4.19
N SER A 34 -16.85 -2.32 -4.60
CA SER A 34 -16.05 -1.09 -4.64
C SER A 34 -15.52 -0.70 -3.25
N ALA A 35 -16.35 -0.75 -2.21
CA ALA A 35 -15.94 -0.44 -0.84
C ALA A 35 -14.86 -1.41 -0.31
N ILE A 36 -14.92 -2.69 -0.70
CA ILE A 36 -13.89 -3.67 -0.35
C ILE A 36 -12.56 -3.35 -1.06
N GLN A 37 -12.60 -2.99 -2.35
CA GLN A 37 -11.40 -2.59 -3.08
C GLN A 37 -10.77 -1.35 -2.45
N GLU A 38 -11.56 -0.33 -2.14
CA GLU A 38 -11.09 0.89 -1.48
C GLU A 38 -10.47 0.59 -0.12
N SER A 39 -11.11 -0.23 0.70
CA SER A 39 -10.58 -0.65 2.00
C SER A 39 -9.23 -1.38 1.88
N LYS A 40 -9.05 -2.18 0.84
CA LYS A 40 -7.76 -2.85 0.54
C LYS A 40 -6.68 -1.82 0.22
N LEU A 41 -6.98 -0.83 -0.62
CA LEU A 41 -6.02 0.23 -0.99
C LEU A 41 -5.62 1.06 0.24
N VAL A 42 -6.60 1.51 1.03
CA VAL A 42 -6.36 2.25 2.27
C VAL A 42 -5.51 1.46 3.24
N SER A 43 -5.76 0.15 3.39
CA SER A 43 -4.93 -0.72 4.22
C SER A 43 -3.48 -0.78 3.76
N ILE A 44 -3.23 -0.83 2.45
CA ILE A 44 -1.87 -0.85 1.89
C ILE A 44 -1.16 0.47 2.14
N VAL A 45 -1.81 1.61 1.85
CA VAL A 45 -1.24 2.94 2.10
C VAL A 45 -0.92 3.13 3.58
N THR A 46 -1.86 2.76 4.46
CA THR A 46 -1.68 2.87 5.91
C THR A 46 -0.49 2.06 6.36
N GLU A 47 -0.34 0.82 5.90
CA GLU A 47 0.80 -0.03 6.28
C GLU A 47 2.14 0.54 5.82
N MET A 48 2.21 1.12 4.61
CA MET A 48 3.42 1.81 4.15
C MET A 48 3.76 3.05 4.99
N GLN A 49 2.74 3.81 5.42
CA GLN A 49 2.91 4.96 6.30
C GLN A 49 3.36 4.53 7.71
N GLU A 50 2.78 3.48 8.27
CA GLU A 50 3.19 2.95 9.58
C GLU A 50 4.63 2.42 9.53
N LEU A 51 5.04 1.78 8.44
CA LEU A 51 6.43 1.38 8.25
C LEU A 51 7.39 2.59 8.22
N HIS A 52 6.99 3.70 7.58
CA HIS A 52 7.76 4.93 7.63
C HIS A 52 7.86 5.52 9.04
N LYS A 53 6.76 5.53 9.80
CA LYS A 53 6.77 5.97 11.20
C LYS A 53 7.67 5.09 12.07
N SER A 54 7.65 3.77 11.83
CA SER A 54 8.52 2.80 12.50
C SER A 54 9.99 3.13 12.24
N TYR A 55 10.33 3.47 10.99
CA TYR A 55 11.66 3.92 10.60
C TYR A 55 12.08 5.21 11.32
N ILE A 56 11.19 6.22 11.40
CA ILE A 56 11.48 7.45 12.13
C ILE A 56 11.70 7.17 13.63
N ALA A 57 10.86 6.33 14.23
CA ALA A 57 11.02 5.97 15.65
C ALA A 57 12.37 5.30 15.92
N TYR A 58 12.77 4.34 15.08
CA TYR A 58 14.09 3.71 15.17
C TYR A 58 15.23 4.73 15.02
N SER A 59 15.15 5.63 14.04
CA SER A 59 16.23 6.61 13.82
C SER A 59 16.34 7.63 14.94
N LEU A 60 15.23 7.96 15.62
CA LEU A 60 15.23 8.82 16.80
C LEU A 60 15.85 8.13 18.02
N ASP A 61 15.60 6.83 18.21
CA ASP A 61 16.09 6.08 19.36
C ASP A 61 17.58 5.70 19.25
N VAL A 62 18.00 5.27 18.06
CA VAL A 62 19.37 4.82 17.80
C VAL A 62 20.29 5.96 17.32
N GLY A 63 19.70 7.03 16.77
CA GLY A 63 20.42 8.19 16.25
C GLY A 63 21.01 8.00 14.85
N SER A 64 20.84 6.83 14.23
CA SER A 64 21.23 6.56 12.85
C SER A 64 20.39 5.45 12.23
N MET A 65 20.30 5.41 10.90
CA MET A 65 19.84 4.24 10.17
C MET A 65 20.93 3.80 9.20
N ASP A 66 21.33 2.54 9.30
CA ASP A 66 22.29 2.00 8.35
C ASP A 66 21.62 1.65 7.03
N THR A 67 22.43 1.75 5.99
CA THR A 67 22.04 1.45 4.63
C THR A 67 22.85 0.26 4.13
N TYR A 68 22.19 -0.71 3.50
CA TYR A 68 22.88 -1.83 2.84
C TYR A 68 23.65 -1.32 1.60
N SER A 69 23.11 -0.30 0.94
CA SER A 69 23.75 0.40 -0.18
C SER A 69 23.27 1.85 -0.20
N ASN A 70 23.78 2.68 -1.12
CA ASN A 70 23.36 4.08 -1.30
C ASN A 70 21.84 4.26 -1.55
N THR A 71 21.11 3.17 -1.80
CA THR A 71 19.68 3.19 -2.08
C THR A 71 18.87 2.32 -1.12
N PHE A 72 19.40 1.25 -0.53
CA PHE A 72 18.61 0.32 0.30
C PHE A 72 18.85 0.52 1.80
N LEU A 73 17.76 0.57 2.58
CA LEU A 73 17.80 0.62 4.04
C LEU A 73 17.78 -0.78 4.65
N LEU A 74 18.47 -0.95 5.79
CA LEU A 74 18.49 -2.19 6.57
C LEU A 74 17.30 -2.23 7.53
N ILE A 75 16.13 -2.66 7.02
CA ILE A 75 14.85 -2.54 7.73
C ILE A 75 14.52 -3.71 8.67
N GLU A 76 15.26 -4.82 8.63
CA GLU A 76 15.07 -5.92 9.60
C GLU A 76 15.39 -5.49 11.05
N ARG A 77 16.18 -4.43 11.20
CA ARG A 77 16.47 -3.77 12.48
C ARG A 77 15.26 -3.12 13.16
N LEU A 78 14.17 -2.95 12.42
CA LEU A 78 12.90 -2.50 12.96
C LEU A 78 12.21 -3.63 13.75
N VAL A 79 12.55 -4.89 13.49
CA VAL A 79 11.94 -6.07 14.10
C VAL A 79 12.84 -6.66 15.17
N ASP A 80 14.15 -6.72 14.92
CA ASP A 80 15.13 -7.23 15.88
C ASP A 80 16.32 -6.29 16.05
N ASN A 81 17.16 -6.61 17.03
CA ASN A 81 18.39 -5.88 17.33
C ASN A 81 19.63 -6.75 17.02
N SER A 82 19.67 -7.40 15.85
CA SER A 82 20.80 -8.26 15.43
C SER A 82 22.16 -7.53 15.51
N ASN A 83 22.16 -6.22 15.29
CA ASN A 83 23.35 -5.38 15.27
C ASN A 83 23.74 -4.81 16.65
N ASN A 84 23.00 -5.12 17.72
CA ASN A 84 23.20 -4.59 19.08
C ASN A 84 23.29 -3.06 19.12
N ALA A 85 22.42 -2.39 18.36
CA ALA A 85 22.29 -0.94 18.39
C ALA A 85 21.99 -0.43 19.81
N ALA A 86 22.79 0.52 20.29
CA ALA A 86 22.53 1.22 21.54
C ALA A 86 21.28 2.09 21.38
N GLY A 87 20.41 2.12 22.41
CA GLY A 87 19.17 2.89 22.38
C GLY A 87 17.97 2.19 21.75
N TRP A 88 18.16 1.02 21.12
CA TRP A 88 17.07 0.26 20.53
C TRP A 88 16.01 -0.12 21.57
N SER A 89 14.77 0.28 21.30
CA SER A 89 13.59 0.08 22.15
C SER A 89 12.47 -0.66 21.40
N GLY A 90 12.81 -1.32 20.30
CA GLY A 90 11.87 -2.05 19.45
C GLY A 90 11.29 -3.33 20.09
N PRO A 91 10.52 -4.12 19.32
CA PRO A 91 10.25 -3.98 17.88
C PRO A 91 9.40 -2.75 17.55
N TYR A 92 9.74 -2.08 16.46
CA TYR A 92 9.06 -0.87 15.97
C TYR A 92 7.93 -1.18 14.99
N THR A 93 7.87 -2.39 14.46
CA THR A 93 6.86 -2.83 13.50
C THR A 93 6.38 -4.25 13.82
N SER A 94 5.15 -4.57 13.42
CA SER A 94 4.58 -5.91 13.52
C SER A 94 4.87 -6.79 12.31
N LEU A 95 5.58 -6.26 11.30
CA LEU A 95 6.00 -7.04 10.15
C LEU A 95 7.03 -8.09 10.56
N GLY A 96 7.04 -9.22 9.86
CA GLY A 96 8.04 -10.26 10.10
C GLY A 96 9.32 -9.97 9.33
N ASN A 97 10.45 -10.47 9.83
CA ASN A 97 11.66 -10.54 9.02
C ASN A 97 11.45 -11.49 7.85
N TYR A 98 11.95 -11.09 6.69
CA TYR A 98 12.12 -12.00 5.58
C TYR A 98 13.51 -12.60 5.69
N ASN A 99 13.65 -13.93 5.70
CA ASN A 99 14.98 -14.57 5.77
C ASN A 99 15.78 -14.30 4.48
N ASP A 100 16.36 -13.12 4.36
CA ASP A 100 17.35 -12.73 3.38
C ASP A 100 18.65 -12.33 4.09
N HIS A 101 19.79 -12.72 3.53
CA HIS A 101 21.09 -12.44 4.13
C HIS A 101 21.48 -10.95 4.08
N ARG A 102 20.62 -10.12 3.48
CA ARG A 102 20.85 -8.70 3.22
C ARG A 102 20.17 -7.78 4.22
N GLU A 103 19.24 -8.29 5.04
CA GLU A 103 18.51 -7.52 6.05
C GLU A 103 17.63 -6.36 5.49
N ILE A 104 17.28 -6.43 4.19
CA ILE A 104 16.58 -5.34 3.47
C ILE A 104 15.09 -5.59 3.24
N TYR A 105 14.55 -6.73 3.69
CA TYR A 105 13.16 -7.10 3.42
C TYR A 105 12.40 -7.45 4.69
N LEU A 106 11.17 -6.92 4.77
CA LEU A 106 10.16 -7.37 5.71
C LEU A 106 9.07 -8.11 4.96
N ILE A 107 8.32 -8.96 5.64
CA ILE A 107 7.23 -9.74 5.05
C ILE A 107 5.94 -9.59 5.84
N ASN A 108 4.84 -9.48 5.08
CA ASN A 108 3.47 -9.60 5.55
C ASN A 108 2.78 -10.73 4.80
N SER A 109 1.96 -11.52 5.50
CA SER A 109 1.11 -12.55 4.90
C SER A 109 0.06 -11.98 3.93
N LYS A 110 -0.33 -10.70 4.09
CA LYS A 110 -1.38 -10.04 3.29
C LYS A 110 -0.87 -9.46 1.98
N PHE A 111 0.29 -8.80 2.01
CA PHE A 111 0.75 -7.94 0.92
C PHE A 111 2.15 -8.31 0.39
N GLY A 112 2.79 -9.32 1.00
CA GLY A 112 4.07 -9.84 0.54
C GLY A 112 5.26 -9.08 1.14
N ARG A 113 6.25 -8.79 0.30
CA ARG A 113 7.55 -8.28 0.74
C ARG A 113 7.64 -6.77 0.63
N TYR A 114 8.14 -6.15 1.70
CA TYR A 114 8.41 -4.74 1.83
C TYR A 114 9.91 -4.48 1.81
N ALA A 115 10.32 -3.40 1.17
CA ALA A 115 11.66 -2.83 1.27
C ALA A 115 11.56 -1.32 1.47
N MET A 116 12.59 -0.68 2.01
CA MET A 116 12.68 0.78 2.04
C MET A 116 13.92 1.25 1.30
N ARG A 117 13.77 2.36 0.58
CA ARG A 117 14.82 2.93 -0.26
C ARG A 117 14.99 4.42 -0.03
N LEU A 118 16.21 4.90 -0.23
CA LEU A 118 16.54 6.30 -0.31
C LEU A 118 16.75 6.69 -1.76
N ALA A 119 15.98 7.66 -2.24
CA ALA A 119 16.07 8.12 -3.62
C ALA A 119 15.54 9.54 -3.80
N LYS A 120 15.99 10.18 -4.89
CA LYS A 120 15.50 11.50 -5.31
C LYS A 120 14.04 11.44 -5.76
N ASP A 121 13.39 12.61 -5.77
CA ASP A 121 12.07 12.80 -6.36
C ASP A 121 12.16 13.18 -7.84
N THR A 122 12.88 12.38 -8.63
CA THR A 122 12.96 12.51 -10.09
C THR A 122 12.09 11.44 -10.74
N ALA A 123 11.35 11.76 -11.80
CA ALA A 123 10.59 10.75 -12.54
C ALA A 123 11.52 9.62 -12.98
N PHE A 124 11.00 8.39 -13.15
CA PHE A 124 11.84 7.29 -13.61
C PHE A 124 12.47 7.62 -14.97
N GLY A 125 13.78 7.86 -14.97
CA GLY A 125 14.55 8.10 -16.18
C GLY A 125 14.74 6.83 -17.01
N ALA A 126 15.48 6.94 -18.12
CA ALA A 126 15.77 5.81 -19.02
C ALA A 126 16.49 4.63 -18.32
N ALA A 127 17.26 4.92 -17.25
CA ALA A 127 17.91 3.94 -16.37
C ALA A 127 16.91 3.13 -15.53
N ASN A 128 15.65 3.54 -15.56
CA ASN A 128 14.56 2.69 -15.21
C ASN A 128 14.58 2.27 -13.72
N SER A 129 15.08 3.15 -12.86
CA SER A 129 15.22 2.94 -11.42
C SER A 129 15.01 4.24 -10.67
N LEU A 130 14.74 4.12 -9.37
CA LEU A 130 14.92 5.24 -8.45
C LEU A 130 16.38 5.72 -8.53
N GLU A 131 16.58 7.03 -8.69
CA GLU A 131 17.91 7.63 -8.68
C GLU A 131 18.41 7.78 -7.26
N ALA A 132 19.66 7.37 -7.01
CA ALA A 132 20.27 7.48 -5.70
C ALA A 132 20.37 8.95 -5.28
N CYS A 133 20.27 9.19 -3.98
CA CYS A 133 20.44 10.52 -3.43
C CYS A 133 21.88 11.03 -3.60
N ASP A 134 22.01 12.35 -3.74
CA ASP A 134 23.26 13.07 -3.70
C ASP A 134 23.10 14.37 -2.90
N ASP A 135 24.16 15.17 -2.81
CA ASP A 135 24.17 16.41 -2.03
C ASP A 135 23.44 17.58 -2.73
N THR A 136 22.92 17.38 -3.93
CA THR A 136 22.32 18.45 -4.74
C THR A 136 20.80 18.51 -4.63
N ASP A 137 20.16 17.37 -4.42
CA ASP A 137 18.69 17.25 -4.38
C ASP A 137 18.19 16.69 -3.04
N PRO A 138 16.98 17.07 -2.59
CA PRO A 138 16.37 16.48 -1.41
C PRO A 138 16.17 14.96 -1.60
N CYS A 139 16.64 14.20 -0.61
CA CYS A 139 16.52 12.75 -0.56
C CYS A 139 15.21 12.35 0.12
N TYR A 140 14.48 11.41 -0.47
CA TYR A 140 13.23 10.90 0.08
C TYR A 140 13.35 9.42 0.43
N VAL A 141 12.56 9.03 1.43
CA VAL A 141 12.32 7.65 1.81
C VAL A 141 11.16 7.12 0.97
N TRP A 142 11.40 6.00 0.31
CA TRP A 142 10.45 5.28 -0.54
C TRP A 142 10.18 3.91 0.07
N VAL A 143 8.91 3.58 0.30
CA VAL A 143 8.50 2.23 0.68
C VAL A 143 8.15 1.47 -0.59
N GLN A 144 8.77 0.31 -0.76
CA GLN A 144 8.57 -0.58 -1.90
C GLN A 144 7.81 -1.83 -1.48
N ILE A 145 6.77 -2.18 -2.23
CA ILE A 145 6.12 -3.50 -2.17
C ILE A 145 6.52 -4.26 -3.43
N LEU A 146 7.13 -5.45 -3.30
CA LEU A 146 7.75 -6.17 -4.44
C LEU A 146 6.79 -7.00 -5.29
N THR A 147 5.61 -7.31 -4.79
CA THR A 147 4.66 -8.21 -5.47
C THR A 147 3.19 -7.77 -5.39
N PRO A 148 2.83 -6.49 -5.59
CA PRO A 148 1.44 -6.16 -5.87
C PRO A 148 1.04 -6.69 -7.25
N ASP A 149 -0.20 -7.15 -7.38
CA ASP A 149 -0.78 -7.37 -8.70
C ASP A 149 -0.87 -6.03 -9.46
N ALA A 150 -0.60 -6.04 -10.77
CA ALA A 150 -0.52 -4.81 -11.58
C ALA A 150 -1.81 -3.98 -11.54
N ALA A 151 -2.96 -4.63 -11.38
CA ALA A 151 -4.25 -3.96 -11.22
C ALA A 151 -4.32 -3.17 -9.91
N THR A 152 -3.95 -3.78 -8.79
CA THR A 152 -3.86 -3.10 -7.48
C THR A 152 -2.84 -1.97 -7.52
N GLY A 153 -1.70 -2.16 -8.21
CA GLY A 153 -0.71 -1.09 -8.41
C GLY A 153 -1.33 0.16 -9.05
N ASN A 154 -2.00 0.01 -10.20
CA ASN A 154 -2.63 1.13 -10.91
C ASN A 154 -3.77 1.76 -10.10
N GLN A 155 -4.55 0.95 -9.38
CA GLN A 155 -5.61 1.47 -8.50
C GLN A 155 -5.03 2.28 -7.33
N LEU A 156 -3.90 1.84 -6.78
CA LEU A 156 -3.20 2.53 -5.71
C LEU A 156 -2.61 3.86 -6.20
N ASP A 157 -2.10 3.89 -7.43
CA ASP A 157 -1.60 5.10 -8.09
C ASP A 157 -2.71 6.15 -8.24
N ILE A 158 -3.86 5.75 -8.83
CA ILE A 158 -5.03 6.62 -8.95
C ILE A 158 -5.52 7.08 -7.56
N HIS A 159 -5.46 6.21 -6.54
CA HIS A 159 -5.90 6.55 -5.19
C HIS A 159 -5.00 7.60 -4.52
N ILE A 160 -3.69 7.60 -4.80
CA ILE A 160 -2.72 8.50 -4.16
C ILE A 160 -2.52 9.78 -4.98
N ASP A 161 -2.29 9.64 -6.29
CA ASP A 161 -1.91 10.75 -7.16
C ASP A 161 -3.07 11.27 -8.03
N GLY A 162 -4.22 10.58 -8.03
CA GLY A 162 -5.41 10.99 -8.77
C GLY A 162 -5.37 10.66 -10.28
N THR A 163 -4.21 10.25 -10.79
CA THR A 163 -4.00 9.85 -12.19
C THR A 163 -3.16 8.58 -12.27
N ALA A 164 -3.37 7.78 -13.31
CA ALA A 164 -2.52 6.61 -13.56
C ALA A 164 -1.25 7.05 -14.33
N ASP A 165 -0.14 7.23 -13.63
CA ASP A 165 1.19 7.45 -14.18
C ASP A 165 2.21 6.54 -13.48
N THR A 166 2.75 5.58 -14.22
CA THR A 166 3.67 4.61 -13.64
C THR A 166 5.03 5.20 -13.25
N ASN A 167 5.40 6.38 -13.75
CA ASN A 167 6.77 6.91 -13.70
C ASN A 167 6.92 8.20 -12.90
N ALA A 168 5.84 8.93 -12.64
CA ALA A 168 5.84 10.19 -11.92
C ALA A 168 4.79 10.18 -10.81
N GLY A 169 4.91 11.12 -9.86
CA GLY A 169 4.02 11.18 -8.69
C GLY A 169 4.64 10.65 -7.42
N ASN A 170 3.82 10.55 -6.37
CA ASN A 170 4.18 10.02 -5.07
C ASN A 170 4.16 8.50 -5.07
N LEU A 171 3.37 7.88 -5.94
CA LEU A 171 3.40 6.45 -6.19
C LEU A 171 3.96 6.17 -7.59
N ARG A 172 4.76 5.12 -7.71
CA ARG A 172 5.34 4.70 -8.98
C ARG A 172 5.33 3.20 -9.09
N ILE A 173 5.18 2.67 -10.29
CA ILE A 173 4.99 1.24 -10.52
C ILE A 173 6.04 0.75 -11.49
N ARG A 174 6.80 -0.28 -11.10
CA ARG A 174 7.83 -0.84 -11.97
C ARG A 174 8.26 -2.26 -11.61
N ASN A 175 8.48 -3.09 -12.64
CA ASN A 175 9.02 -4.46 -12.52
C ASN A 175 8.22 -5.32 -11.53
N GLY A 176 6.90 -5.13 -11.51
CA GLY A 176 6.01 -5.81 -10.57
C GLY A 176 6.06 -5.29 -9.14
N GLY A 177 6.78 -4.19 -8.86
CA GLY A 177 6.80 -3.52 -7.57
C GLY A 177 6.13 -2.15 -7.59
N VAL A 178 5.58 -1.74 -6.45
CA VAL A 178 5.05 -0.40 -6.19
C VAL A 178 6.02 0.33 -5.29
N TYR A 179 6.27 1.60 -5.56
CA TYR A 179 7.13 2.49 -4.79
C TYR A 179 6.30 3.69 -4.34
N TYR A 180 6.23 3.93 -3.04
CA TYR A 180 5.49 5.04 -2.47
C TYR A 180 6.41 5.97 -1.69
N LYS A 181 6.42 7.24 -2.03
CA LYS A 181 7.17 8.31 -1.38
C LYS A 181 6.51 8.66 -0.06
N VAL A 182 7.16 8.33 1.05
CA VAL A 182 6.57 8.48 2.39
C VAL A 182 7.05 9.71 3.15
N GLY A 183 8.24 10.23 2.84
CA GLY A 183 8.77 11.40 3.52
C GLY A 183 10.20 11.76 3.12
N LEU A 184 10.68 12.91 3.59
CA LEU A 184 12.06 13.35 3.43
C LEU A 184 12.98 12.49 4.33
N LYS A 185 14.21 12.24 3.88
CA LYS A 185 15.28 11.73 4.74
C LYS A 185 15.60 12.78 5.81
N ILE A 186 15.52 12.39 7.08
CA ILE A 186 15.89 13.22 8.25
C ILE A 186 17.39 13.11 8.47
#